data_AF-A0AAW3MX50-F1
#
_entry.id   AF-A0AAW3MX50-F1
#
_cell.length_a   1.000
_cell.length_b   1.000
_cell.length_c   1.000
_cell.angle_alpha   90.00
_cell.angle_beta   90.00
_cell.angle_gamma   90.00
#
_symmetry.space_group_name_H-M   'P 1'
#
loop_
_entity.id
_entity.type
_entity.pdbx_description
1 polymer ?
#
loop_
_entity_poly.entity_id
_entity_poly.type
_entity_poly.pdbx_seq_one_letter_code
_entity_poly.pdbx_strand_id
1 'polypeptide(L)'
;MRGKHYMEILVDEKRVQEDCKGRFFRYTEAGFTGKNGRFVLTRELRPLKSISCPGCAECGGLDEELATRANEKGFVQFCPTLESGDTVTLLQVPISRNWETGQLTKWYYEVKRANTT
;
A
#
# COMPACT_ATOMS: atom_id res chain seq x y z
N MET A 1 22.98 -7.05 29.77
CA MET A 1 21.71 -6.41 29.35
C MET A 1 21.96 -5.70 28.03
N ARG A 2 21.45 -6.22 26.90
CA ARG A 2 21.64 -5.57 25.59
C ARG A 2 20.48 -4.62 25.36
N GLY A 3 20.76 -3.32 25.42
CA GLY A 3 19.78 -2.26 25.17
C GLY A 3 19.19 -2.41 23.78
N LYS A 4 17.86 -2.44 23.69
CA LYS A 4 17.15 -2.42 22.42
C LYS A 4 17.37 -1.04 21.79
N HIS A 5 18.20 -1.02 20.75
CA HIS A 5 18.23 -0.06 19.65
C HIS A 5 16.82 0.22 19.09
N TYR A 6 15.97 0.99 19.77
CA TYR A 6 14.77 1.54 19.13
C TYR A 6 15.23 2.65 18.19
N MET A 7 15.36 2.32 16.91
CA MET A 7 15.55 3.31 15.86
C MET A 7 14.24 4.07 15.72
N GLU A 8 14.16 5.25 16.33
CA GLU A 8 13.04 6.17 16.11
C GLU A 8 13.02 6.53 14.62
N ILE A 9 11.98 6.07 13.93
CA ILE A 9 11.77 6.36 12.52
C ILE A 9 11.31 7.81 12.45
N LEU A 10 12.25 8.72 12.25
CA LEU A 10 11.95 10.07 11.79
C LEU A 10 11.47 9.95 10.34
N VAL A 11 10.16 9.84 10.18
CA VAL A 11 9.50 10.10 8.89
C VAL A 11 9.65 11.61 8.68
N ASP A 12 10.25 12.01 7.57
CA ASP A 12 10.38 13.42 7.21
C ASP A 12 8.97 13.98 6.93
N GLU A 13 8.33 14.54 7.97
CA GLU A 13 6.97 15.09 7.92
C GLU A 13 6.85 16.28 6.95
N LYS A 14 7.97 16.83 6.43
CA LYS A 14 8.00 18.07 5.65
C LYS A 14 7.75 17.90 4.14
N ARG A 15 7.47 16.70 3.65
CA ARG A 15 7.18 16.46 2.22
C ARG A 15 5.76 16.03 1.89
N VAL A 16 4.87 15.93 2.88
CA VAL A 16 3.45 15.75 2.58
C VAL A 16 2.93 17.10 2.11
N GLN A 17 2.56 17.23 0.82
CA GLN A 17 1.77 18.38 0.37
C GLN A 17 0.58 18.50 1.32
N GLU A 18 0.37 19.68 1.92
CA GLU A 18 -0.59 19.91 3.02
C GLU A 18 -2.03 19.44 2.69
N ASP A 19 -2.38 19.30 1.41
CA ASP A 19 -3.71 18.87 0.92
C ASP A 19 -3.75 17.43 0.35
N CYS A 20 -2.69 16.63 0.51
CA CYS A 20 -2.69 15.26 0.01
C CYS A 20 -3.62 14.35 0.85
N LYS A 21 -4.78 14.02 0.28
CA LYS A 21 -5.72 13.05 0.88
C LYS A 21 -5.29 11.59 0.75
N GLY A 22 -4.24 11.31 -0.02
CA GLY A 22 -3.81 9.96 -0.38
C GLY A 22 -4.69 9.27 -1.44
N ARG A 23 -4.36 8.02 -1.75
CA ARG A 23 -5.14 7.15 -2.64
C ARG A 23 -5.98 6.16 -1.81
N PHE A 24 -7.25 6.05 -2.15
CA PHE A 24 -8.16 5.10 -1.55
C PHE A 24 -8.66 4.10 -2.60
N PHE A 25 -8.88 2.88 -2.15
CA PHE A 25 -9.30 1.77 -2.98
C PHE A 25 -10.47 1.05 -2.31
N ARG A 26 -11.33 0.44 -3.11
CA ARG A 26 -12.25 -0.59 -2.66
C ARG A 26 -11.50 -1.92 -2.76
N TYR A 27 -11.35 -2.60 -1.63
CA TYR A 27 -10.88 -3.99 -1.62
C TYR A 27 -12.01 -4.90 -2.07
N THR A 28 -11.75 -5.77 -3.04
CA THR A 28 -12.67 -6.82 -3.43
C THR A 28 -11.96 -8.16 -3.46
N GLU A 29 -12.57 -9.16 -2.84
CA GLU A 29 -12.12 -10.54 -2.87
C GLU A 29 -13.20 -11.40 -3.53
N ALA A 30 -12.77 -12.29 -4.43
CA ALA A 30 -13.64 -13.26 -5.10
C ALA A 30 -12.96 -14.63 -5.15
N GLY A 31 -13.70 -15.67 -4.80
CA GLY A 31 -13.27 -17.05 -4.90
C GLY A 31 -14.05 -17.77 -5.99
N PHE A 32 -13.36 -18.54 -6.84
CA PHE A 32 -14.01 -19.38 -7.84
C PHE A 32 -13.30 -20.72 -8.01
N THR A 33 -14.09 -21.75 -8.30
CA THR A 33 -13.56 -23.08 -8.63
C THR A 33 -13.26 -23.13 -10.12
N GLY A 34 -11.98 -23.26 -10.47
CA GLY A 34 -11.55 -23.44 -11.85
C GLY A 34 -12.04 -24.76 -12.44
N LYS A 35 -12.03 -24.88 -13.77
CA LYS A 35 -12.46 -26.09 -14.50
C LYS A 35 -11.70 -27.36 -14.09
N ASN A 36 -10.52 -27.23 -13.49
CA ASN A 36 -9.69 -28.30 -12.97
C ASN A 36 -9.95 -28.62 -11.47
N GLY A 37 -11.03 -28.10 -10.89
CA GLY A 37 -11.38 -28.27 -9.48
C GLY A 37 -10.51 -27.46 -8.51
N ARG A 38 -9.55 -26.66 -8.99
CA ARG A 38 -8.73 -25.82 -8.10
C ARG A 38 -9.50 -24.59 -7.67
N PHE A 39 -9.49 -24.32 -6.36
CA PHE A 39 -9.97 -23.07 -5.81
C PHE A 39 -8.99 -21.94 -6.13
N VAL A 40 -9.48 -20.87 -6.72
CA VAL A 40 -8.73 -19.66 -7.04
C VAL A 40 -9.33 -18.52 -6.24
N LEU A 41 -8.47 -17.83 -5.49
CA LEU A 41 -8.82 -16.61 -4.77
C LEU A 41 -8.18 -15.42 -5.50
N THR A 42 -9.00 -14.45 -5.88
CA THR A 42 -8.54 -13.19 -6.48
C THR A 42 -8.81 -12.05 -5.53
N ARG A 43 -7.80 -11.20 -5.34
CA ARG A 43 -7.85 -9.98 -4.55
C ARG A 43 -7.58 -8.80 -5.47
N GLU A 44 -8.41 -7.78 -5.41
CA GLU A 44 -8.35 -6.62 -6.29
C GLU A 44 -8.51 -5.33 -5.48
N LEU A 45 -7.80 -4.29 -5.89
CA LEU A 45 -7.90 -2.94 -5.36
C LEU A 45 -8.47 -2.02 -6.44
N ARG A 46 -9.70 -1.55 -6.27
CA ARG A 46 -10.36 -0.66 -7.23
C ARG A 46 -10.25 0.79 -6.80
N PRO A 47 -9.65 1.70 -7.59
CA PRO A 47 -9.48 3.09 -7.19
C PRO A 47 -10.82 3.79 -6.90
N LEU A 48 -10.92 4.46 -5.75
CA LEU A 48 -12.06 5.28 -5.36
C LEU A 48 -11.77 6.76 -5.64
N LYS A 49 -11.92 7.15 -6.91
CA LYS A 49 -11.54 8.49 -7.40
C LYS A 49 -12.25 9.66 -6.68
N SER A 50 -13.46 9.46 -6.18
CA SER A 50 -14.26 10.51 -5.52
C SER A 50 -13.72 10.95 -4.16
N ILE A 51 -13.06 10.05 -3.43
CA ILE A 51 -12.48 10.33 -2.11
C ILE A 51 -10.95 10.40 -2.14
N SER A 52 -10.33 9.91 -3.21
CA SER A 52 -8.88 9.99 -3.42
C SER A 52 -8.45 11.42 -3.76
N CYS A 53 -7.19 11.72 -3.46
CA CYS A 53 -6.51 12.91 -3.96
C CYS A 53 -6.65 12.98 -5.49
N PRO A 54 -6.93 14.15 -6.10
CA PRO A 54 -7.10 14.28 -7.55
C PRO A 54 -5.83 13.94 -8.35
N GLY A 55 -4.65 13.94 -7.71
CA GLY A 55 -3.39 13.55 -8.33
C GLY A 55 -2.26 14.52 -8.01
N CYS A 56 -1.90 14.64 -6.72
CA CYS A 56 -0.65 15.29 -6.35
C CYS A 56 0.56 14.45 -6.81
N ALA A 57 1.76 15.03 -6.78
CA ALA A 57 2.99 14.36 -7.19
C ALA A 57 3.21 13.00 -6.47
N GLU A 58 2.91 12.95 -5.17
CA GLU A 58 3.00 11.72 -4.35
C GLU A 58 2.02 10.64 -4.85
N CYS A 59 0.76 11.00 -5.09
CA CYS A 59 -0.27 10.07 -5.56
C CYS A 59 -0.06 9.64 -7.01
N GLY A 60 0.52 10.51 -7.85
CA GLY A 60 0.91 10.17 -9.21
C GLY A 60 2.05 9.14 -9.24
N GLY A 61 3.08 9.34 -8.41
CA GLY A 61 4.18 8.38 -8.27
C GLY A 61 3.71 7.00 -7.79
N LEU A 62 2.77 6.97 -6.84
CA LEU A 62 2.17 5.70 -6.38
C LEU A 62 1.43 4.96 -7.50
N ASP A 63 0.61 5.65 -8.30
CA ASP A 63 -0.16 5.00 -9.37
C ASP A 63 0.76 4.40 -10.44
N GLU A 64 1.81 5.13 -10.81
CA GLU A 64 2.82 4.66 -11.77
C GLU A 64 3.60 3.45 -11.22
N GLU A 65 3.95 3.48 -9.94
CA GLU A 65 4.66 2.39 -9.30
C GLU A 65 3.79 1.12 -9.23
N LEU A 66 2.51 1.27 -8.85
CA LEU A 66 1.55 0.18 -8.83
C LEU A 66 1.35 -0.41 -10.23
N ALA A 67 1.23 0.43 -11.27
CA ALA A 67 1.10 -0.04 -12.64
C ALA A 67 2.34 -0.81 -13.11
N THR A 68 3.54 -0.34 -12.74
CA THR A 68 4.82 -0.93 -13.16
C THR A 68 5.10 -2.25 -12.42
N ARG A 69 4.75 -2.33 -11.14
CA ARG A 69 5.12 -3.44 -10.24
C ARG A 69 3.94 -4.31 -9.81
N ALA A 70 2.77 -4.17 -10.43
CA ALA A 70 1.55 -4.91 -10.08
C ALA A 70 1.74 -6.44 -10.01
N ASN A 71 2.61 -6.99 -10.86
CA ASN A 71 2.87 -8.42 -10.94
C ASN A 71 4.02 -8.89 -10.02
N GLU A 72 4.68 -7.97 -9.30
CA GLU A 72 5.76 -8.31 -8.40
C GLU A 72 5.22 -8.98 -7.13
N LYS A 73 5.61 -10.24 -6.93
CA LYS A 73 5.15 -11.03 -5.79
C LYS A 73 5.60 -10.38 -4.48
N GLY A 74 4.63 -10.08 -3.61
CA GLY A 74 4.88 -9.53 -2.27
C GLY A 74 5.06 -8.01 -2.23
N PHE A 75 5.00 -7.34 -3.38
CA PHE A 75 5.04 -5.88 -3.46
C PHE A 75 3.82 -5.21 -2.84
N VAL A 76 2.64 -5.84 -2.95
CA VAL A 76 1.43 -5.43 -2.23
C VAL A 76 1.00 -6.57 -1.30
N GLN A 77 0.85 -6.27 -0.02
CA GLN A 77 0.48 -7.22 1.02
C GLN A 77 -0.88 -6.87 1.62
N PHE A 78 -1.77 -7.85 1.66
CA PHE A 78 -3.12 -7.70 2.18
C PHE A 78 -3.17 -8.13 3.65
N CYS A 79 -3.78 -7.31 4.50
CA CYS A 79 -4.06 -7.69 5.88
C CYS A 79 -5.10 -8.84 5.91
N PRO A 80 -4.89 -9.90 6.72
CA PRO A 80 -5.77 -11.07 6.74
C PRO A 80 -7.19 -10.77 7.25
N THR A 81 -7.41 -9.62 7.89
CA THR A 81 -8.71 -9.22 8.45
C THR A 81 -9.51 -8.31 7.51
N LEU A 82 -9.10 -8.15 6.25
CA LEU A 82 -9.83 -7.35 5.26
C LEU A 82 -11.00 -8.15 4.68
N GLU A 83 -12.14 -7.48 4.55
CA GLU A 83 -13.36 -8.03 3.98
C GLU A 83 -13.66 -7.36 2.64
N SER A 84 -14.13 -8.16 1.66
CA SER A 84 -14.57 -7.63 0.37
C SER A 84 -15.61 -6.54 0.59
N GLY A 85 -15.36 -5.35 0.03
CA GLY A 85 -16.15 -4.16 0.31
C GLY A 85 -15.44 -3.14 1.22
N ASP A 86 -14.33 -3.47 1.88
CA ASP A 86 -13.59 -2.50 2.69
C ASP A 86 -13.05 -1.34 1.84
N THR A 87 -13.14 -0.11 2.37
CA THR A 87 -12.34 1.02 1.88
C THR A 87 -10.97 0.94 2.50
N VAL A 88 -9.92 0.94 1.67
CA VAL A 88 -8.54 0.73 2.09
C VAL A 88 -7.61 1.80 1.50
N THR A 89 -6.44 1.96 2.12
CA THR A 89 -5.32 2.75 1.60
C THR A 89 -4.02 1.92 1.66
N LEU A 90 -2.96 2.43 1.04
CA LEU A 90 -1.66 1.77 0.97
C LEU A 90 -0.65 2.51 1.86
N LEU A 91 -0.03 1.77 2.76
CA LEU A 91 1.06 2.24 3.58
C LEU A 91 2.38 1.72 3.01
N GLN A 92 3.31 2.60 2.67
CA GLN A 92 4.65 2.21 2.25
C GLN A 92 5.45 1.71 3.45
N VAL A 93 5.87 0.44 3.41
CA VAL A 93 6.65 -0.19 4.48
C VAL A 93 8.10 -0.37 4.02
N PRO A 94 9.06 0.30 4.67
CA PRO A 94 10.46 0.24 4.27
C PRO A 94 11.10 -1.10 4.64
N ILE A 95 11.84 -1.70 3.70
CA ILE A 95 12.66 -2.91 3.95
C ILE A 95 14.13 -2.50 4.14
N SER A 96 14.64 -1.64 3.27
CA SER A 96 16.02 -1.16 3.35
C SER A 96 16.17 0.27 2.83
N ARG A 97 17.20 0.94 3.33
CA ARG A 97 17.61 2.28 2.90
C ARG A 97 19.07 2.27 2.46
N ASN A 98 19.44 3.18 1.57
CA ASN A 98 20.83 3.49 1.30
C ASN A 98 21.42 4.14 2.57
N TRP A 99 22.55 3.62 3.05
CA TRP A 99 23.18 4.07 4.29
C TRP A 99 23.83 5.45 4.16
N GLU A 100 24.21 5.87 2.95
CA GLU A 100 24.84 7.18 2.68
C GLU A 100 23.78 8.29 2.54
N THR A 101 22.69 8.00 1.85
CA THR A 101 21.69 9.01 1.48
C THR A 101 20.41 8.95 2.31
N GLY A 102 20.20 7.87 3.07
CA GLY A 102 18.96 7.61 3.81
C GLY A 102 17.75 7.27 2.92
N GLN A 103 17.91 7.28 1.60
CA GLN A 103 16.81 7.02 0.66
C GLN A 103 16.36 5.57 0.69
N LEU A 104 15.05 5.34 0.52
CA LEU A 104 14.51 4.00 0.42
C LEU A 104 15.02 3.30 -0.83
N THR A 105 15.49 2.06 -0.65
CA THR A 105 16.00 1.23 -1.75
C THR A 105 15.12 0.00 -1.98
N LYS A 106 14.45 -0.49 -0.93
CA LYS A 106 13.47 -1.57 -1.02
C LYS A 106 12.33 -1.30 -0.05
N TRP A 107 11.11 -1.52 -0.52
CA TRP A 107 9.87 -1.38 0.23
C TRP A 107 8.79 -2.26 -0.39
N TYR A 108 7.72 -2.45 0.35
CA TYR A 108 6.44 -2.99 -0.13
C TYR A 108 5.30 -2.09 0.36
N TYR A 109 4.11 -2.28 -0.17
CA TYR A 109 2.90 -1.62 0.31
C TYR A 109 2.06 -2.59 1.13
N GLU A 110 1.66 -2.14 2.32
CA GLU A 110 0.67 -2.83 3.14
C GLU A 110 -0.71 -2.20 2.93
N VAL A 111 -1.71 -3.04 2.64
CA VAL A 111 -3.10 -2.61 2.52
C VAL A 111 -3.70 -2.48 3.91
N LYS A 112 -4.14 -1.27 4.27
CA LYS A 112 -4.78 -0.96 5.55
C LYS A 112 -6.20 -0.47 5.33
N ARG A 113 -7.12 -0.86 6.22
CA ARG A 113 -8.47 -0.26 6.26
C ARG A 113 -8.33 1.24 6.47
N ALA A 114 -8.98 2.02 5.62
CA ALA A 114 -9.00 3.46 5.76
C ALA A 114 -10.01 3.85 6.83
N ASN A 115 -9.58 4.64 7.81
CA ASN A 115 -10.50 5.29 8.74
C ASN A 115 -11.10 6.51 8.02
N THR A 116 -12.13 6.30 7.22
CA THR A 116 -12.92 7.41 6.66
C THR A 116 -13.76 7.98 7.79
N THR A 117 -13.38 9.14 8.32
CA THR A 117 -14.19 9.93 9.27
C THR A 117 -15.23 10.73 8.51
#